data_AF-A0AAU5K4U4-F1
#
_entry.id   AF-A0AAU5K4U4-F1
#
_cell.length_a   1.000
_cell.length_b   1.000
_cell.length_c   1.000
_cell.angle_alpha   90.00
_cell.angle_beta   90.00
_cell.angle_gamma   90.00
#
_symmetry.space_group_name_H-M   'P 1'
#
loop_
_entity.id
_entity.type
_entity.pdbx_description
1 polymer ?
#
loop_
_entity_poly.entity_id
_entity_poly.type
_entity_poly.pdbx_seq_one_letter_code
_entity_poly.pdbx_strand_id
1 'polypeptide(L)'
;MIRAGRRRYAQNSDELAAAMGISVGTFRNKQPYTAEDFPPLISSEGARSKLWDRAQTAAYLGGRPVPALPKDDDDQDLLDRNEAATLLKVTPKTWDTYKADIQIASHLTKVKGVEHCPRGIVQAFKESRTSGSGAGPKGRPKGSRDVVPRDAISARVSELLDDDPGVTLATVQERVGLSYAAAARALPRLRGERIADLLQTEPDLTLEDAAARLGCPTAVQRTALASAATELRARQIQPYLQRVVNALVSADQAEQQDVRVQRLEDDVLAAVILLSSPRTPALVWDERYGWRTAISRRHPVGKESGTPPEGDGIRYLSENQQPEPAELLGALTDGRRGSRQPKTIHPPVPSRT
;
A
#
# COMPACT_ATOMS: atom_id res chain seq x y z
N MET A 1 9.46 -22.15 -22.31
CA MET A 1 8.29 -21.58 -23.00
C MET A 1 7.59 -22.67 -23.78
N ILE A 2 6.29 -22.56 -24.03
CA ILE A 2 5.57 -23.50 -24.89
C ILE A 2 5.64 -22.98 -26.33
N ARG A 3 6.31 -23.72 -27.22
CA ARG A 3 6.47 -23.32 -28.62
C ARG A 3 5.14 -23.28 -29.38
N ALA A 4 5.06 -22.39 -30.37
CA ALA A 4 3.92 -22.29 -31.29
C ALA A 4 3.51 -23.67 -31.83
N GLY A 5 2.20 -23.91 -31.90
CA GLY A 5 1.62 -25.20 -32.33
C GLY A 5 1.78 -26.37 -31.34
N ARG A 6 2.52 -26.21 -30.23
CA ARG A 6 2.79 -27.30 -29.26
C ARG A 6 1.97 -27.25 -27.99
N ARG A 7 1.03 -26.32 -27.87
CA ARG A 7 0.11 -26.20 -26.71
C ARG A 7 -0.54 -27.53 -26.30
N ARG A 8 -0.97 -28.35 -27.27
CA ARG A 8 -1.61 -29.65 -27.03
C ARG A 8 -0.69 -30.71 -26.41
N TYR A 9 0.62 -30.53 -26.52
CA TYR A 9 1.62 -31.43 -25.94
C TYR A 9 2.06 -31.01 -24.55
N ALA A 10 1.67 -29.83 -24.05
CA ALA A 10 2.01 -29.44 -22.69
C ALA A 10 1.32 -30.37 -21.67
N GLN A 11 2.10 -30.90 -20.73
CA GLN A 11 1.61 -31.74 -19.64
C GLN A 11 2.21 -31.31 -18.30
N ASN A 12 1.49 -31.57 -17.21
CA ASN A 12 1.94 -31.30 -15.85
C ASN A 12 2.52 -32.56 -15.17
N SER A 13 2.96 -32.42 -13.92
CA SER A 13 3.53 -33.53 -13.13
C SER A 13 2.56 -34.70 -12.95
N ASP A 14 1.26 -34.43 -12.84
CA ASP A 14 0.27 -35.48 -12.58
C ASP A 14 0.08 -36.35 -13.83
N GLU A 15 -0.02 -35.72 -15.00
CA GLU A 15 -0.11 -36.39 -16.29
C GLU A 15 1.18 -37.15 -16.64
N LEU A 16 2.35 -36.58 -16.33
CA LEU A 16 3.62 -37.25 -16.53
C LEU A 16 3.79 -38.44 -15.58
N ALA A 17 3.41 -38.31 -14.31
CA ALA A 17 3.42 -39.43 -13.36
C ALA A 17 2.51 -40.58 -13.84
N ALA A 18 1.30 -40.24 -14.31
CA ALA A 18 0.37 -41.21 -14.89
C ALA A 18 0.96 -41.89 -16.13
N ALA A 19 1.63 -41.15 -17.02
CA ALA A 19 2.31 -41.70 -18.20
C ALA A 19 3.48 -42.65 -17.83
N MET A 20 4.09 -42.46 -16.66
CA MET A 20 5.13 -43.33 -16.13
C MET A 20 4.58 -44.52 -15.31
N GLY A 21 3.26 -44.62 -15.12
CA GLY A 21 2.64 -45.68 -14.32
C GLY A 21 2.95 -45.59 -12.82
N ILE A 22 3.28 -44.41 -12.31
CA ILE A 22 3.59 -44.19 -10.88
C ILE A 22 2.66 -43.16 -10.25
N SER A 23 2.53 -43.22 -8.92
CA SER A 23 1.77 -42.20 -8.19
C SER A 23 2.46 -40.83 -8.24
N VAL A 24 1.67 -39.75 -8.15
CA VAL A 24 2.18 -38.37 -8.08
C VAL A 24 3.13 -38.18 -6.90
N GLY A 25 2.85 -38.82 -5.75
CA GLY A 25 3.73 -38.79 -4.58
C GLY A 25 5.10 -39.41 -4.87
N THR A 26 5.11 -40.58 -5.50
CA THR A 26 6.36 -41.24 -5.93
C THR A 26 7.13 -40.38 -6.93
N PHE A 27 6.44 -39.77 -7.89
CA PHE A 27 7.05 -38.88 -8.88
C PHE A 27 7.73 -37.67 -8.22
N ARG A 28 7.07 -37.03 -7.24
CA ARG A 28 7.64 -35.90 -6.47
C ARG A 28 8.84 -36.30 -5.61
N ASN A 29 8.82 -37.51 -5.04
CA ASN A 29 9.89 -37.99 -4.17
C ASN A 29 11.13 -38.45 -4.95
N LYS A 30 10.93 -39.22 -6.03
CA LYS A 30 12.04 -39.75 -6.85
C LYS A 30 12.60 -38.73 -7.83
N GLN A 31 11.81 -37.72 -8.19
CA GLN A 31 12.18 -36.65 -9.12
C GLN A 31 12.85 -37.18 -10.40
N PRO A 32 12.22 -38.13 -11.13
CA PRO A 32 12.86 -38.77 -12.29
C PRO A 32 13.29 -37.78 -13.39
N TYR A 33 12.70 -36.59 -13.39
CA TYR A 33 13.01 -35.49 -14.29
C TYR A 33 14.36 -34.80 -14.02
N THR A 34 15.12 -35.19 -12.99
CA THR A 34 16.47 -34.66 -12.73
C THR A 34 17.57 -35.48 -13.37
N ALA A 35 17.25 -36.59 -14.05
CA ALA A 35 18.23 -37.34 -14.83
C ALA A 35 18.77 -36.47 -15.99
N GLU A 36 20.05 -36.61 -16.29
CA GLU A 36 20.77 -35.78 -17.28
C GLU A 36 20.13 -35.85 -18.68
N ASP A 37 19.68 -37.03 -19.09
CA ASP A 37 19.06 -37.27 -20.40
C ASP A 37 17.56 -36.97 -20.44
N PHE A 38 16.95 -36.56 -19.32
CA PHE A 38 15.51 -36.32 -19.26
C PHE A 38 15.13 -35.06 -20.05
N PRO A 39 14.02 -35.07 -20.82
CA PRO A 39 13.60 -33.90 -21.58
C PRO A 39 13.46 -32.63 -20.73
N PRO A 40 13.95 -31.48 -21.22
CA PRO A 40 13.94 -30.23 -20.47
C PRO A 40 12.52 -29.74 -20.19
N LEU A 41 12.41 -28.87 -19.18
CA LEU A 41 11.17 -28.18 -18.88
C LEU A 41 10.81 -27.20 -20.00
N ILE A 42 9.51 -27.11 -20.30
CA ILE A 42 8.95 -26.06 -21.17
C ILE A 42 8.36 -24.90 -20.36
N SER A 43 8.36 -24.97 -19.03
CA SER A 43 8.12 -23.83 -18.14
C SER A 43 9.42 -23.11 -17.81
N SER A 44 9.34 -21.85 -17.37
CA SER A 44 10.50 -21.10 -16.89
C SER A 44 11.23 -21.76 -15.72
N GLU A 45 12.51 -21.42 -15.58
CA GLU A 45 13.30 -21.80 -14.41
C GLU A 45 12.67 -21.26 -13.13
N GLY A 46 12.56 -22.11 -12.10
CA GLY A 46 11.91 -21.76 -10.84
C GLY A 46 10.38 -21.65 -10.90
N ALA A 47 9.74 -22.01 -12.02
CA ALA A 47 8.28 -22.05 -12.09
C ALA A 47 7.68 -22.99 -11.03
N ARG A 48 6.65 -22.50 -10.32
CA ARG A 48 5.92 -23.30 -9.30
C ARG A 48 5.28 -24.55 -9.89
N SER A 49 4.78 -24.43 -11.11
CA SER A 49 4.20 -25.54 -11.88
C SER A 49 5.15 -25.90 -13.01
N LYS A 50 5.77 -27.08 -12.90
CA LYS A 50 6.65 -27.64 -13.93
C LYS A 50 5.81 -28.20 -15.07
N LEU A 51 6.16 -27.80 -16.29
CA LEU A 51 5.52 -28.29 -17.51
C LEU A 51 6.58 -28.97 -18.40
N TRP A 52 6.16 -30.05 -19.05
CA TRP A 52 6.96 -30.78 -20.03
C TRP A 52 6.22 -30.90 -21.36
N ASP A 53 6.99 -31.15 -22.42
CA ASP A 53 6.42 -31.54 -23.71
C ASP A 53 6.19 -33.06 -23.74
N ARG A 54 4.92 -33.45 -23.85
CA ARG A 54 4.46 -34.84 -23.86
C ARG A 54 5.09 -35.66 -24.98
N ALA A 55 5.34 -35.08 -26.15
CA ALA A 55 5.96 -35.82 -27.24
C ALA A 55 7.43 -36.13 -26.93
N GLN A 56 8.15 -35.18 -26.32
CA GLN A 56 9.52 -35.41 -25.87
C GLN A 56 9.60 -36.46 -24.76
N THR A 57 8.77 -36.35 -23.71
CA THR A 57 8.76 -37.34 -22.63
C THR A 57 8.32 -38.72 -23.11
N ALA A 58 7.36 -38.81 -24.04
CA ALA A 58 6.93 -40.10 -24.59
C ALA A 58 7.97 -40.72 -25.53
N ALA A 59 8.83 -39.93 -26.16
CA ALA A 59 9.99 -40.44 -26.88
C ALA A 59 11.02 -41.01 -25.89
N TYR A 60 11.39 -40.23 -24.88
CA TYR A 60 12.33 -40.63 -23.82
C TYR A 60 11.91 -41.91 -23.09
N LEU A 61 10.67 -41.96 -22.59
CA LEU A 61 10.14 -43.13 -21.87
C LEU A 61 10.02 -44.37 -22.77
N GLY A 62 9.88 -44.18 -24.08
CA GLY A 62 9.85 -45.26 -25.06
C GLY A 62 11.23 -45.66 -25.60
N GLY A 63 12.33 -45.10 -25.08
CA GLY A 63 13.68 -45.35 -25.57
C GLY A 63 13.94 -44.85 -26.99
N ARG A 64 13.12 -43.90 -27.48
CA ARG A 64 13.25 -43.31 -28.82
C ARG A 64 14.01 -41.98 -28.73
N PRO A 65 14.69 -41.56 -29.81
CA PRO A 65 15.31 -40.24 -29.87
C PRO A 65 14.32 -39.12 -29.55
N VAL A 66 14.68 -38.22 -28.64
CA VAL A 66 13.84 -37.10 -28.22
C VAL A 66 13.76 -36.08 -29.35
N PRO A 67 12.56 -35.76 -29.88
CA PRO A 67 12.43 -34.78 -30.94
C PRO A 67 12.86 -33.40 -30.44
N ALA A 68 13.66 -32.69 -31.23
CA ALA A 68 14.04 -31.32 -30.94
C ALA A 68 12.81 -30.40 -31.01
N LEU A 69 12.72 -29.44 -30.09
CA LEU A 69 11.76 -28.36 -30.18
C LEU A 69 12.24 -27.32 -31.21
N PRO A 70 11.33 -26.60 -31.89
CA PRO A 70 11.68 -25.43 -32.68
C PRO A 70 12.59 -24.48 -31.90
N LYS A 71 13.67 -24.03 -32.55
CA LYS A 71 14.65 -23.12 -31.95
C LYS A 71 14.26 -21.66 -32.14
N ASP A 72 13.67 -21.35 -33.29
CA ASP A 72 13.26 -20.01 -33.65
C ASP A 72 12.08 -19.57 -32.77
N ASP A 73 12.12 -18.31 -32.38
CA ASP A 73 11.05 -17.67 -31.63
C ASP A 73 9.89 -17.33 -32.58
N ASP A 74 8.67 -17.61 -32.16
CA ASP A 74 7.44 -17.35 -32.92
C ASP A 74 6.49 -16.48 -32.10
N ASP A 75 5.73 -15.60 -32.74
CA ASP A 75 4.78 -14.70 -32.09
C ASP A 75 3.67 -15.44 -31.33
N GLN A 76 3.39 -16.70 -31.70
CA GLN A 76 2.43 -17.57 -31.04
C GLN A 76 3.07 -18.44 -29.94
N ASP A 77 4.36 -18.27 -29.65
CA ASP A 77 4.98 -18.88 -28.47
C ASP A 77 4.26 -18.40 -27.21
N LEU A 78 3.85 -19.33 -26.36
CA LEU A 78 3.17 -19.02 -25.12
C LEU A 78 4.21 -18.86 -24.00
N LEU A 79 4.31 -17.64 -23.51
CA LEU A 79 5.24 -17.24 -22.45
C LEU A 79 4.54 -17.28 -21.11
N ASP A 80 5.16 -17.93 -20.12
CA ASP A 80 4.70 -17.85 -18.74
C ASP A 80 5.04 -16.49 -18.10
N ARG A 81 4.66 -16.33 -16.83
CA ARG A 81 4.90 -15.11 -16.04
C ARG A 81 6.36 -14.63 -16.09
N ASN A 82 7.33 -15.53 -15.93
CA ASN A 82 8.73 -15.15 -15.84
C ASN A 82 9.30 -14.86 -17.23
N GLU A 83 8.89 -15.62 -18.23
CA GLU A 83 9.30 -15.44 -19.64
C GLU A 83 8.78 -14.12 -20.21
N ALA A 84 7.51 -13.79 -19.97
CA ALA A 84 6.93 -12.52 -20.37
C ALA A 84 7.62 -11.32 -19.68
N ALA A 85 7.91 -11.45 -18.37
CA ALA A 85 8.68 -10.44 -17.64
C ALA A 85 10.09 -10.26 -18.22
N THR A 86 10.75 -11.36 -18.60
CA THR A 86 12.08 -11.37 -19.21
C THR A 86 12.08 -10.68 -20.57
N LEU A 87 11.11 -10.99 -21.42
CA LEU A 87 10.95 -10.36 -22.74
C LEU A 87 10.77 -8.83 -22.65
N LEU A 88 10.04 -8.38 -21.63
CA LEU A 88 9.83 -6.97 -21.32
C LEU A 88 10.98 -6.31 -20.54
N LYS A 89 11.97 -7.08 -20.08
CA LYS A 89 13.05 -6.63 -19.19
C LYS A 89 12.52 -5.98 -17.89
N VAL A 90 11.49 -6.58 -17.28
CA VAL A 90 10.90 -6.14 -16.00
C VAL A 90 10.90 -7.28 -14.98
N THR A 91 10.57 -6.96 -13.72
CA THR A 91 10.42 -7.99 -12.69
C THR A 91 9.10 -8.75 -12.87
N PRO A 92 9.01 -10.04 -12.46
CA PRO A 92 7.75 -10.78 -12.49
C PRO A 92 6.61 -10.11 -11.71
N LYS A 93 6.94 -9.35 -10.65
CA LYS A 93 5.97 -8.54 -9.91
C LYS A 93 5.40 -7.38 -10.74
N THR A 94 6.21 -6.77 -11.58
CA THR A 94 5.76 -5.71 -12.50
C THR A 94 4.86 -6.30 -13.58
N TRP A 95 5.18 -7.49 -14.08
CA TRP A 95 4.33 -8.24 -14.99
C TRP A 95 2.94 -8.52 -14.40
N ASP A 96 2.84 -8.83 -13.11
CA ASP A 96 1.54 -9.05 -12.45
C ASP A 96 0.61 -7.83 -12.54
N THR A 97 1.16 -6.62 -12.62
CA THR A 97 0.40 -5.40 -12.92
C THR A 97 0.07 -5.30 -14.40
N TYR A 98 1.02 -5.58 -15.29
CA TYR A 98 0.85 -5.40 -16.74
C TYR A 98 -0.13 -6.38 -17.34
N LYS A 99 -0.22 -7.60 -16.81
CA LYS A 99 -1.15 -8.60 -17.32
C LYS A 99 -2.63 -8.23 -17.15
N ALA A 100 -2.94 -7.21 -16.35
CA ALA A 100 -4.28 -6.63 -16.21
C ALA A 100 -4.58 -5.56 -17.27
N ASP A 101 -3.60 -5.09 -18.05
CA ASP A 101 -3.80 -4.18 -19.17
C ASP A 101 -4.68 -4.83 -20.23
N ILE A 102 -5.60 -4.06 -20.83
CA ILE A 102 -6.56 -4.57 -21.81
C ILE A 102 -5.90 -5.20 -23.05
N GLN A 103 -4.70 -4.72 -23.43
CA GLN A 103 -3.92 -5.27 -24.54
C GLN A 103 -3.35 -6.66 -24.25
N ILE A 104 -3.20 -7.04 -22.97
CA ILE A 104 -2.65 -8.34 -22.56
C ILE A 104 -3.75 -9.26 -22.03
N ALA A 105 -4.62 -8.74 -21.15
CA ALA A 105 -5.62 -9.50 -20.43
C ALA A 105 -6.54 -10.30 -21.35
N SER A 106 -6.90 -9.73 -22.50
CA SER A 106 -7.75 -10.35 -23.53
C SER A 106 -7.10 -11.56 -24.22
N HIS A 107 -5.78 -11.71 -24.15
CA HIS A 107 -5.02 -12.77 -24.82
C HIS A 107 -4.41 -13.79 -23.85
N LEU A 108 -4.58 -13.62 -22.54
CA LEU A 108 -4.11 -14.59 -21.56
C LEU A 108 -4.84 -15.93 -21.72
N THR A 109 -4.08 -17.01 -21.78
CA THR A 109 -4.62 -18.36 -21.86
C THR A 109 -4.08 -19.22 -20.72
N LYS A 110 -4.92 -20.08 -20.16
CA LYS A 110 -4.48 -21.07 -19.17
C LYS A 110 -4.10 -22.38 -19.87
N VAL A 111 -2.91 -22.88 -19.57
CA VAL A 111 -2.41 -24.19 -20.00
C VAL A 111 -2.00 -24.96 -18.76
N LYS A 112 -2.69 -26.07 -18.49
CA LYS A 112 -2.48 -26.92 -17.30
C LYS A 112 -2.45 -26.14 -15.97
N GLY A 113 -3.33 -25.14 -15.86
CA GLY A 113 -3.46 -24.29 -14.67
C GLY A 113 -2.48 -23.11 -14.59
N VAL A 114 -1.58 -22.97 -15.56
CA VAL A 114 -0.61 -21.86 -15.62
C VAL A 114 -1.04 -20.85 -16.69
N GLU A 115 -1.07 -19.58 -16.33
CA GLU A 115 -1.35 -18.48 -17.26
C GLU A 115 -0.17 -18.24 -18.18
N HIS A 116 -0.45 -18.14 -19.48
CA HIS A 116 0.52 -17.80 -20.50
C HIS A 116 -0.02 -16.69 -21.41
N CYS A 117 0.88 -15.91 -21.99
CA CYS A 117 0.58 -14.88 -22.97
C CYS A 117 1.34 -15.17 -24.29
N PRO A 118 0.72 -15.02 -25.47
CA PRO A 118 1.44 -15.10 -26.73
C PRO A 118 2.56 -14.05 -26.83
N ARG A 119 3.73 -14.45 -27.30
CA ARG A 119 4.93 -13.60 -27.44
C ARG A 119 4.64 -12.33 -28.23
N GLY A 120 3.96 -12.43 -29.37
CA GLY A 120 3.65 -11.30 -30.25
C GLY A 120 2.81 -10.23 -29.54
N ILE A 121 1.90 -10.63 -28.65
CA ILE A 121 1.12 -9.69 -27.82
C ILE A 121 2.02 -8.96 -26.83
N VAL A 122 2.94 -9.68 -26.17
CA VAL A 122 3.90 -9.08 -25.24
C VAL A 122 4.84 -8.11 -25.98
N GLN A 123 5.25 -8.44 -27.21
CA GLN A 123 6.06 -7.56 -28.05
C GLN A 123 5.28 -6.33 -28.51
N ALA A 124 4.05 -6.48 -29.01
CA ALA A 124 3.19 -5.36 -29.38
C ALA A 124 2.95 -4.41 -28.20
N PHE A 125 2.76 -4.93 -26.99
CA PHE A 125 2.66 -4.14 -25.76
C PHE A 125 3.98 -3.42 -25.40
N LYS A 126 5.13 -4.04 -25.70
CA LYS A 126 6.44 -3.40 -25.52
C LYS A 126 6.61 -2.24 -26.49
N GLU A 127 6.25 -2.46 -27.75
CA GLU A 127 6.34 -1.49 -28.83
C GLU A 127 5.41 -0.30 -28.62
N SER A 128 4.16 -0.55 -28.21
CA SER A 128 3.19 0.50 -27.87
C SER A 128 3.71 1.41 -26.75
N ARG A 129 4.42 0.84 -25.76
CA ARG A 129 5.09 1.61 -24.71
C ARG A 129 6.32 2.39 -25.17
N THR A 130 7.02 1.95 -26.21
CA THR A 130 8.22 2.63 -26.72
C THR A 130 7.92 3.67 -27.79
N SER A 131 6.88 3.46 -28.60
CA SER A 131 6.48 4.36 -29.70
C SER A 131 5.53 5.47 -29.24
N GLY A 132 4.83 5.27 -28.12
CA GLY A 132 4.17 6.37 -27.41
C GLY A 132 5.18 7.12 -26.56
N SER A 133 5.55 8.34 -26.97
CA SER A 133 6.18 9.32 -26.07
C SER A 133 5.34 9.45 -24.78
N GLY A 134 5.75 8.74 -23.73
CA GLY A 134 5.30 8.97 -22.34
C GLY A 134 4.14 8.14 -21.77
N ALA A 135 3.92 6.88 -22.15
CA ALA A 135 2.83 6.06 -21.59
C ALA A 135 3.22 4.66 -21.05
N GLY A 136 4.41 4.51 -20.47
CA GLY A 136 4.64 3.45 -19.48
C GLY A 136 3.98 3.81 -18.14
N PRO A 137 3.71 2.84 -17.23
CA PRO A 137 3.32 3.19 -15.88
C PRO A 137 4.43 4.07 -15.30
N LYS A 138 4.09 5.32 -14.99
CA LYS A 138 5.00 6.33 -14.42
C LYS A 138 5.48 5.86 -13.05
N GLY A 139 6.45 4.95 -13.03
CA GLY A 139 7.46 4.97 -12.00
C GLY A 139 8.11 6.35 -12.07
N ARG A 140 8.02 7.10 -10.97
CA ARG A 140 8.60 8.44 -10.83
C ARG A 140 10.04 8.41 -11.35
N PRO A 141 10.42 9.25 -12.33
CA PRO A 141 11.80 9.35 -12.78
C PRO A 141 12.70 9.59 -11.57
N LYS A 142 13.84 8.89 -11.51
CA LYS A 142 14.84 9.11 -10.47
C LYS A 142 15.29 10.58 -10.58
N GLY A 143 14.89 11.42 -9.64
CA GLY A 143 15.15 12.88 -9.67
C GLY A 143 13.99 13.77 -10.14
N SER A 144 12.81 13.23 -10.48
CA SER A 144 11.60 14.04 -10.61
C SER A 144 11.27 14.61 -9.22
N ARG A 145 11.57 15.89 -9.02
CA ARG A 145 10.98 16.67 -7.92
C ARG A 145 9.48 16.81 -8.20
N ASP A 146 8.69 16.91 -7.14
CA ASP A 146 7.28 17.28 -7.29
C ASP A 146 7.28 18.62 -8.06
N VAL A 147 6.55 18.72 -9.19
CA VAL A 147 6.51 19.93 -10.03
C VAL A 147 6.07 21.15 -9.20
N VAL A 148 5.38 20.87 -8.10
CA VAL A 148 5.06 21.79 -7.02
C VAL A 148 5.75 21.29 -5.76
N PRO A 149 6.58 22.11 -5.08
CA PRO A 149 7.06 21.80 -3.73
C PRO A 149 5.89 21.38 -2.84
N ARG A 150 6.05 20.31 -2.04
CA ARG A 150 4.92 19.72 -1.27
C ARG A 150 4.26 20.71 -0.32
N ASP A 151 5.05 21.65 0.18
CA ASP A 151 4.67 22.80 1.00
C ASP A 151 3.82 23.82 0.26
N ALA A 152 3.94 23.93 -1.07
CA ALA A 152 3.14 24.84 -1.90
C ALA A 152 1.82 24.22 -2.41
N ILE A 153 1.60 22.91 -2.23
CA ILE A 153 0.38 22.23 -2.69
C ILE A 153 -0.86 22.78 -1.98
N SER A 154 -0.80 22.88 -0.65
CA SER A 154 -1.94 23.36 0.14
C SER A 154 -2.33 24.78 -0.26
N ALA A 155 -1.35 25.69 -0.36
CA ALA A 155 -1.59 27.08 -0.75
C ALA A 155 -2.28 27.19 -2.12
N ARG A 156 -1.78 26.48 -3.14
CA ARG A 156 -2.35 26.53 -4.50
C ARG A 156 -3.75 25.94 -4.60
N VAL A 157 -4.02 24.85 -3.86
CA VAL A 157 -5.37 24.27 -3.84
C VAL A 157 -6.32 25.16 -3.04
N SER A 158 -5.84 25.84 -2.00
CA SER A 158 -6.61 26.86 -1.28
C SER A 158 -6.98 28.03 -2.19
N GLU A 159 -6.04 28.61 -2.95
CA GLU A 159 -6.32 29.68 -3.92
C GLU A 159 -7.43 29.26 -4.90
N LEU A 160 -7.37 28.04 -5.44
CA LEU A 160 -8.42 27.53 -6.33
C LEU A 160 -9.78 27.40 -5.63
N LEU A 161 -9.81 27.03 -4.35
CA LEU A 161 -11.04 26.96 -3.56
C LEU A 161 -11.59 28.35 -3.20
N ASP A 162 -10.74 29.38 -3.12
CA ASP A 162 -11.18 30.77 -2.91
C ASP A 162 -11.84 31.32 -4.18
N ASP A 163 -11.28 30.99 -5.34
CA ASP A 163 -11.86 31.35 -6.64
C ASP A 163 -13.15 30.58 -6.94
N ASP A 164 -13.17 29.27 -6.68
CA ASP A 164 -14.30 28.37 -6.92
C ASP A 164 -14.42 27.30 -5.83
N PRO A 165 -15.34 27.45 -4.85
CA PRO A 165 -15.53 26.45 -3.81
C PRO A 165 -16.03 25.11 -4.37
N GLY A 166 -16.60 25.11 -5.58
CA GLY A 166 -17.07 23.96 -6.33
C GLY A 166 -16.01 23.24 -7.16
N VAL A 167 -14.74 23.69 -7.11
CA VAL A 167 -13.65 23.15 -7.94
C VAL A 167 -13.57 21.62 -7.89
N THR A 168 -13.42 21.00 -9.06
CA THR A 168 -13.41 19.54 -9.18
C THR A 168 -12.01 18.95 -9.05
N LEU A 169 -11.91 17.64 -8.80
CA LEU A 169 -10.62 16.93 -8.81
C LEU A 169 -9.88 17.08 -10.14
N ALA A 170 -10.61 17.02 -11.27
CA ALA A 170 -10.03 17.18 -12.60
C ALA A 170 -9.39 18.57 -12.76
N THR A 171 -10.10 19.62 -12.31
CA THR A 171 -9.60 20.99 -12.34
C THR A 171 -8.36 21.17 -11.47
N VAL A 172 -8.31 20.56 -10.29
CA VAL A 172 -7.13 20.59 -9.41
C VAL A 172 -5.94 19.86 -10.05
N GLN A 173 -6.17 18.70 -10.68
CA GLN A 173 -5.11 17.98 -11.39
C GLN A 173 -4.53 18.81 -12.54
N GLU A 174 -5.40 19.44 -13.33
CA GLU A 174 -5.01 20.25 -14.48
C GLU A 174 -4.26 21.52 -14.06
N ARG A 175 -4.84 22.31 -13.14
CA ARG A 175 -4.30 23.63 -12.78
C ARG A 175 -3.12 23.57 -11.83
N VAL A 176 -3.09 22.60 -10.90
CA VAL A 176 -1.99 22.46 -9.93
C VAL A 176 -0.94 21.46 -10.41
N GLY A 177 -1.25 20.59 -11.38
CA GLY A 177 -0.35 19.55 -11.85
C GLY A 177 -0.23 18.36 -10.88
N LEU A 178 -1.26 18.12 -10.06
CA LEU A 178 -1.29 17.00 -9.11
C LEU A 178 -1.70 15.68 -9.78
N SER A 179 -1.24 14.57 -9.22
CA SER A 179 -1.83 13.27 -9.54
C SER A 179 -3.25 13.18 -8.97
N TYR A 180 -4.09 12.33 -9.57
CA TYR A 180 -5.45 12.08 -9.06
C TYR A 180 -5.43 11.74 -7.56
N ALA A 181 -4.55 10.84 -7.14
CA ALA A 181 -4.45 10.42 -5.74
C ALA A 181 -4.00 11.54 -4.80
N ALA A 182 -3.21 12.52 -5.27
CA ALA A 182 -2.82 13.68 -4.48
C ALA A 182 -3.97 14.70 -4.40
N ALA A 183 -4.64 14.98 -5.52
CA ALA A 183 -5.81 15.85 -5.57
C ALA A 183 -6.97 15.31 -4.70
N ALA A 184 -7.24 14.00 -4.80
CA ALA A 184 -8.27 13.32 -4.02
C ALA A 184 -8.01 13.33 -2.51
N ARG A 185 -6.75 13.48 -2.09
CA ARG A 185 -6.38 13.65 -0.67
C ARG A 185 -6.42 15.11 -0.23
N ALA A 186 -5.88 16.01 -1.03
CA ALA A 186 -5.75 17.43 -0.66
C ALA A 186 -7.10 18.15 -0.61
N LEU A 187 -7.95 17.94 -1.63
CA LEU A 187 -9.15 18.75 -1.82
C LEU A 187 -10.20 18.57 -0.70
N PRO A 188 -10.60 17.34 -0.30
CA PRO A 188 -11.54 17.18 0.80
C PRO A 188 -10.99 17.66 2.14
N ARG A 189 -9.68 17.49 2.35
CA ARG A 189 -8.99 17.96 3.55
C ARG A 189 -9.06 19.49 3.68
N LEU A 190 -8.69 20.23 2.63
CA LEU A 190 -8.71 21.70 2.66
C LEU A 190 -10.13 22.27 2.78
N ARG A 191 -11.12 21.63 2.15
CA ARG A 191 -12.53 21.97 2.40
C ARG A 191 -12.90 21.75 3.87
N GLY A 192 -12.47 20.65 4.46
CA GLY A 192 -12.68 20.36 5.88
C GLY A 192 -12.03 21.40 6.81
N GLU A 193 -10.78 21.80 6.51
CA GLU A 193 -10.06 22.84 7.23
C GLU A 193 -10.82 24.19 7.21
N ARG A 194 -11.33 24.62 6.05
CA ARG A 194 -12.13 25.84 5.93
C ARG A 194 -13.45 25.79 6.70
N ILE A 195 -14.13 24.65 6.65
CA ILE A 195 -15.37 24.45 7.44
C ILE A 195 -15.04 24.57 8.93
N ALA A 196 -13.95 23.96 9.40
CA ALA A 196 -13.50 24.05 10.78
C ALA A 196 -13.10 25.49 11.17
N ASP A 197 -12.43 26.23 10.29
CA ASP A 197 -12.09 27.65 10.49
C ASP A 197 -13.34 28.53 10.64
N LEU A 198 -14.35 28.29 9.79
CA LEU A 198 -15.61 29.03 9.88
C LEU A 198 -16.34 28.72 11.18
N LEU A 199 -16.42 27.45 11.58
CA LEU A 199 -17.03 27.06 12.86
C LEU A 199 -16.30 27.61 14.08
N GLN A 200 -14.98 27.82 13.98
CA GLN A 200 -14.23 28.46 15.06
C GLN A 200 -14.55 29.96 15.18
N THR A 201 -14.88 30.61 14.06
CA THR A 201 -15.25 32.03 14.02
C THR A 201 -16.74 32.23 14.34
N GLU A 202 -17.59 31.31 13.91
CA GLU A 202 -19.05 31.32 14.05
C GLU A 202 -19.52 29.99 14.68
N PRO A 203 -19.39 29.82 16.02
CA PRO A 203 -19.62 28.54 16.69
C PRO A 203 -21.09 28.10 16.72
N ASP A 204 -22.02 29.00 16.40
CA ASP A 204 -23.46 28.70 16.35
C ASP A 204 -23.88 27.96 15.06
N LEU A 205 -22.98 27.86 14.06
CA LEU A 205 -23.25 27.13 12.83
C LEU A 205 -23.15 25.61 13.03
N THR A 206 -23.96 24.87 12.28
CA THR A 206 -23.73 23.43 12.09
C THR A 206 -22.65 23.19 11.03
N LEU A 207 -22.11 21.97 10.95
CA LEU A 207 -21.16 21.59 9.91
C LEU A 207 -21.77 21.76 8.51
N GLU A 208 -23.04 21.41 8.37
CA GLU A 208 -23.81 21.52 7.13
C GLU A 208 -24.02 22.99 6.73
N ASP A 209 -24.39 23.85 7.68
CA ASP A 209 -24.58 25.28 7.43
C ASP A 209 -23.26 25.95 7.04
N ALA A 210 -22.17 25.61 7.72
CA ALA A 210 -20.84 26.09 7.39
C ALA A 210 -20.41 25.66 5.98
N ALA A 211 -20.65 24.40 5.61
CA ALA A 211 -20.35 23.91 4.26
C ALA A 211 -21.20 24.60 3.18
N ALA A 212 -22.49 24.81 3.44
CA ALA A 212 -23.39 25.53 2.52
C ALA A 212 -22.97 26.99 2.35
N ARG A 213 -22.61 27.66 3.45
CA ARG A 213 -22.13 29.06 3.44
C ARG A 213 -20.81 29.22 2.69
N LEU A 214 -19.93 28.23 2.74
CA LEU A 214 -18.70 28.17 1.95
C LEU A 214 -18.93 27.77 0.48
N GLY A 215 -20.18 27.56 0.04
CA GLY A 215 -20.50 27.18 -1.34
C GLY A 215 -20.06 25.76 -1.71
N CYS A 216 -19.87 24.87 -0.74
CA CYS A 216 -19.46 23.48 -0.99
C CYS A 216 -20.59 22.71 -1.70
N PRO A 217 -20.36 22.12 -2.89
CA PRO A 217 -21.41 21.38 -3.59
C PRO A 217 -21.89 20.15 -2.82
N THR A 218 -23.20 19.88 -2.86
CA THR A 218 -23.82 18.75 -2.15
C THR A 218 -23.17 17.40 -2.51
N ALA A 219 -22.76 17.22 -3.77
CA ALA A 219 -22.12 16.00 -4.25
C ALA A 219 -20.79 15.65 -3.54
N VAL A 220 -20.09 16.64 -2.98
CA VAL A 220 -18.81 16.47 -2.27
C VAL A 220 -18.93 16.75 -0.77
N GLN A 221 -20.09 17.21 -0.31
CA GLN A 221 -20.32 17.66 1.05
C GLN A 221 -20.04 16.57 2.08
N ARG A 222 -20.50 15.33 1.85
CA ARG A 222 -20.23 14.21 2.77
C ARG A 222 -18.74 14.05 3.12
N THR A 223 -17.86 14.08 2.11
CA THR A 223 -16.41 13.90 2.31
C THR A 223 -15.77 15.14 2.95
N ALA A 224 -16.28 16.34 2.62
CA ALA A 224 -15.84 17.59 3.23
C ALA A 224 -16.22 17.66 4.72
N LEU A 225 -17.47 17.29 5.07
CA LEU A 225 -17.95 17.23 6.45
C LEU A 225 -17.17 16.20 7.28
N ALA A 226 -16.92 15.01 6.73
CA ALA A 226 -16.08 14.01 7.40
C ALA A 226 -14.66 14.55 7.68
N SER A 227 -14.07 15.26 6.71
CA SER A 227 -12.76 15.90 6.88
C SER A 227 -12.79 17.04 7.91
N ALA A 228 -13.85 17.84 7.92
CA ALA A 228 -14.06 18.91 8.91
C ALA A 228 -14.20 18.35 10.32
N ALA A 229 -14.99 17.30 10.52
CA ALA A 229 -15.14 16.63 11.81
C ALA A 229 -13.80 16.10 12.33
N THR A 230 -12.97 15.53 11.44
CA THR A 230 -11.62 15.07 11.80
C THR A 230 -10.68 16.22 12.17
N GLU A 231 -10.73 17.33 11.43
CA GLU A 231 -9.96 18.53 11.75
C GLU A 231 -10.38 19.13 13.11
N LEU A 232 -11.68 19.20 13.40
CA LEU A 232 -12.18 19.68 14.69
C LEU A 232 -11.71 18.79 15.85
N ARG A 233 -11.73 17.46 15.70
CA ARG A 233 -11.17 16.53 16.70
C ARG A 233 -9.67 16.79 16.91
N ALA A 234 -8.91 17.04 15.82
CA ALA A 234 -7.49 17.36 15.91
C ALA A 234 -7.23 18.67 16.67
N ARG A 235 -8.02 19.72 16.41
CA ARG A 235 -7.94 20.99 17.14
C ARG A 235 -8.33 20.83 18.61
N GLN A 236 -9.35 20.02 18.89
CA GLN A 236 -9.82 19.78 20.26
C GLN A 236 -8.78 19.07 21.12
N ILE A 237 -8.03 18.10 20.57
CA ILE A 237 -7.03 17.33 21.31
C ILE A 237 -5.69 18.08 21.48
N GLN A 238 -5.39 19.04 20.59
CA GLN A 238 -4.11 19.75 20.55
C GLN A 238 -3.71 20.41 21.90
N PRO A 239 -4.60 21.14 22.62
CA PRO A 239 -4.24 21.73 23.92
C PRO A 239 -3.88 20.68 24.97
N TYR A 240 -4.58 19.54 24.98
CA TYR A 240 -4.27 18.45 25.90
C TYR A 240 -2.88 17.86 25.62
N LEU A 241 -2.56 17.59 24.36
CA LEU A 241 -1.25 17.08 23.96
C LEU A 241 -0.12 18.05 24.35
N GLN A 242 -0.36 19.36 24.19
CA GLN A 242 0.62 20.36 24.61
C GLN A 242 0.84 20.36 26.13
N ARG A 243 -0.22 20.17 26.94
CA ARG A 243 -0.07 20.00 28.40
C ARG A 243 0.78 18.77 28.75
N VAL A 244 0.61 17.67 28.02
CA VAL A 244 1.43 16.46 28.21
C VAL A 244 2.90 16.73 27.88
N VAL A 245 3.20 17.40 26.76
CA VAL A 245 4.58 17.80 26.43
C VAL A 245 5.17 18.66 27.53
N ASN A 246 4.45 19.70 27.98
CA ASN A 246 4.93 20.59 29.02
C ASN A 246 5.24 19.83 30.32
N ALA A 247 4.38 18.88 30.73
CA ALA A 247 4.61 18.05 31.91
C ALA A 247 5.85 17.14 31.76
N LEU A 248 6.07 16.57 30.57
CA LEU A 248 7.26 15.75 30.28
C LEU A 248 8.54 16.59 30.28
N VAL A 249 8.50 17.80 29.74
CA VAL A 249 9.62 18.76 29.75
C VAL A 249 9.96 19.17 31.19
N SER A 250 8.95 19.53 32.00
CA SER A 250 9.17 19.87 33.42
C SER A 250 9.76 18.71 34.24
N ALA A 251 9.56 17.47 33.80
CA ALA A 251 10.12 16.27 34.43
C ALA A 251 11.42 15.77 33.79
N ASP A 252 12.04 16.56 32.91
CA ASP A 252 13.28 16.21 32.18
C ASP A 252 13.17 14.90 31.38
N GLN A 253 11.97 14.56 30.91
CA GLN A 253 11.70 13.35 30.11
C GLN A 253 11.67 13.64 28.60
N ALA A 254 11.52 14.90 28.21
CA ALA A 254 11.45 15.33 26.82
C ALA A 254 12.04 16.73 26.67
N GLU A 255 12.50 17.05 25.46
CA GLU A 255 12.84 18.43 25.07
C GLU A 255 11.58 19.19 24.65
N GLN A 256 11.65 20.53 24.74
CA GLN A 256 10.59 21.41 24.25
C GLN A 256 10.37 21.17 22.75
N GLN A 257 9.13 20.86 22.38
CA GLN A 257 8.76 20.56 21.01
C GLN A 257 7.31 20.95 20.74
N ASP A 258 7.03 21.36 19.51
CA ASP A 258 5.65 21.55 19.04
C ASP A 258 5.07 20.19 18.68
N VAL A 259 4.15 19.69 19.51
CA VAL A 259 3.44 18.45 19.19
C VAL A 259 2.49 18.72 18.03
N ARG A 260 2.56 17.89 16.99
CA ARG A 260 1.65 17.97 15.84
C ARG A 260 0.78 16.74 15.80
N VAL A 261 -0.54 16.96 15.74
CA VAL A 261 -1.50 15.90 15.42
C VAL A 261 -1.37 15.56 13.94
N GLN A 262 -1.25 14.28 13.66
CA GLN A 262 -1.13 13.69 12.33
C GLN A 262 -2.41 12.91 12.04
N ARG A 263 -2.93 13.09 10.82
CA ARG A 263 -4.03 12.28 10.28
C ARG A 263 -3.45 11.08 9.54
N LEU A 264 -3.83 9.90 9.99
CA LEU A 264 -3.46 8.60 9.43
C LEU A 264 -4.51 8.14 8.39
N GLU A 265 -4.38 6.93 7.86
CA GLU A 265 -5.46 6.29 7.08
C GLU A 265 -6.74 6.16 7.91
N ASP A 266 -7.87 6.12 7.21
CA ASP A 266 -9.23 6.11 7.78
C ASP A 266 -9.54 7.28 8.73
N ASP A 267 -8.84 8.41 8.56
CA ASP A 267 -9.06 9.66 9.30
C ASP A 267 -8.80 9.56 10.81
N VAL A 268 -7.99 8.57 11.20
CA VAL A 268 -7.53 8.37 12.58
C VAL A 268 -6.48 9.41 12.93
N LEU A 269 -6.55 9.94 14.15
CA LEU A 269 -5.56 10.89 14.65
C LEU A 269 -4.46 10.22 15.47
N ALA A 270 -3.23 10.69 15.32
CA ALA A 270 -2.11 10.29 16.17
C ALA A 270 -1.16 11.46 16.42
N ALA A 271 -0.44 11.43 17.52
CA ALA A 271 0.59 12.40 17.85
C ALA A 271 1.83 11.71 18.41
N VAL A 272 2.98 12.31 18.17
CA VAL A 272 4.28 11.78 18.58
C VAL A 272 4.99 12.80 19.44
N ILE A 273 5.53 12.35 20.56
CA ILE A 273 6.37 13.12 21.46
C ILE A 273 7.71 12.38 21.56
N LEU A 274 8.81 13.04 21.16
CA LEU A 274 10.14 12.46 21.30
C LEU A 274 10.59 12.57 22.76
N LEU A 275 11.12 11.48 23.28
CA LEU A 275 11.62 11.40 24.65
C LEU A 275 13.15 11.49 24.65
N SER A 276 13.70 11.91 25.79
CA SER A 276 15.15 11.99 26.04
C SER A 276 15.76 10.62 26.36
N SER A 277 14.94 9.62 26.69
CA SER A 277 15.39 8.27 27.06
C SER A 277 15.87 7.44 25.85
N PRO A 278 17.05 6.80 25.90
CA PRO A 278 17.52 5.92 24.84
C PRO A 278 16.77 4.58 24.78
N ARG A 279 16.16 4.14 25.90
CA ARG A 279 15.39 2.89 25.95
C ARG A 279 13.97 3.05 25.41
N THR A 280 13.42 4.24 25.55
CA THR A 280 12.07 4.58 25.09
C THR A 280 12.15 5.86 24.27
N PRO A 281 12.44 5.78 22.96
CA PRO A 281 12.77 6.97 22.17
C PRO A 281 11.57 7.90 21.90
N ALA A 282 10.34 7.41 22.01
CA ALA A 282 9.15 8.21 21.76
C ALA A 282 7.92 7.70 22.52
N LEU A 283 7.01 8.63 22.77
CA LEU A 283 5.66 8.41 23.26
C LEU A 283 4.68 8.74 22.13
N VAL A 284 3.70 7.86 21.91
CA VAL A 284 2.70 8.00 20.85
C VAL A 284 1.32 8.00 21.47
N TRP A 285 0.53 9.02 21.12
CA TRP A 285 -0.91 9.00 21.29
C TRP A 285 -1.53 8.56 19.97
N ASP A 286 -2.38 7.53 19.99
CA ASP A 286 -3.17 7.06 18.84
C ASP A 286 -4.64 7.08 19.25
N GLU A 287 -5.51 7.68 18.45
CA GLU A 287 -6.94 7.82 18.75
C GLU A 287 -7.59 6.44 19.02
N ARG A 288 -7.13 5.38 18.35
CA ARG A 288 -7.66 4.01 18.51
C ARG A 288 -7.13 3.30 19.74
N TYR A 289 -5.87 3.52 20.08
CA TYR A 289 -5.12 2.68 21.03
C TYR A 289 -4.60 3.43 22.25
N GLY A 290 -4.88 4.73 22.35
CA GLY A 290 -4.45 5.59 23.44
C GLY A 290 -2.95 5.80 23.47
N TRP A 291 -2.42 5.95 24.68
CA TRP A 291 -1.00 6.26 24.90
C TRP A 291 -0.15 5.00 24.94
N ARG A 292 0.92 4.99 24.12
CA ARG A 292 1.92 3.91 24.12
C ARG A 292 3.34 4.40 23.91
N THR A 293 4.30 3.62 24.38
CA THR A 293 5.71 3.82 24.01
C THR A 293 5.98 3.33 22.58
N ALA A 294 7.02 3.89 21.96
CA ALA A 294 7.52 3.45 20.67
C ALA A 294 9.04 3.24 20.72
N ILE A 295 9.51 2.21 20.00
CA ILE A 295 10.92 1.77 19.98
C ILE A 295 11.74 2.43 18.86
N SER A 296 11.09 3.13 17.93
CA SER A 296 11.75 3.80 16.82
C SER A 296 11.60 5.30 16.97
N ARG A 297 12.72 6.03 17.00
CA ARG A 297 12.71 7.51 16.92
C ARG A 297 12.34 8.00 15.51
N ARG A 298 12.71 7.23 14.48
CA ARG A 298 12.51 7.61 13.06
C ARG A 298 11.09 7.32 12.56
N HIS A 299 10.47 6.25 13.06
CA HIS A 299 9.12 5.83 12.67
C HIS A 299 8.29 5.44 13.90
N PRO A 300 7.95 6.39 14.80
CA PRO A 300 7.33 6.07 16.08
C PRO A 300 5.90 5.50 15.96
N VAL A 301 5.14 5.99 14.98
CA VAL A 301 3.78 5.50 14.68
C VAL A 301 3.83 4.09 14.10
N GLY A 302 4.86 3.76 13.32
CA GLY A 302 5.02 2.48 12.63
C GLY A 302 4.30 2.44 11.30
N LYS A 303 4.14 1.23 10.74
CA LYS A 303 3.33 1.01 9.53
C LYS A 303 1.88 0.82 9.94
N GLU A 304 0.96 1.46 9.21
CA GLU A 304 -0.46 1.30 9.41
C GLU A 304 -0.89 -0.08 8.90
N SER A 305 -1.04 -1.04 9.83
CA SER A 305 -1.42 -2.43 9.54
C SER A 305 -2.84 -2.77 9.97
N GLY A 306 -3.58 -1.82 10.55
CA GLY A 306 -4.88 -2.06 11.18
C GLY A 306 -4.80 -2.86 12.49
N THR A 307 -3.61 -3.26 12.90
CA THR A 307 -3.36 -3.98 14.16
C THR A 307 -2.62 -3.08 15.14
N PRO A 308 -2.94 -3.18 16.45
CA PRO A 308 -2.17 -2.53 17.50
C PRO A 308 -0.69 -2.92 17.43
N PRO A 309 0.24 -1.97 17.54
CA PRO A 309 1.66 -2.29 17.61
C PRO A 309 1.98 -3.11 18.86
N GLU A 310 2.73 -4.19 18.66
CA GLU A 310 3.17 -5.10 19.71
C GLU A 310 4.68 -5.36 19.58
N GLY A 311 5.34 -5.68 20.69
CA GLY A 311 6.76 -6.02 20.70
C GLY A 311 7.47 -5.56 21.97
N ASP A 312 8.70 -6.06 22.14
CA ASP A 312 9.56 -5.67 23.24
C ASP A 312 9.86 -4.16 23.18
N GLY A 313 9.54 -3.45 24.28
CA GLY A 313 9.68 -2.00 24.39
C GLY A 313 8.42 -1.20 24.06
N ILE A 314 7.33 -1.84 23.62
CA ILE A 314 6.01 -1.20 23.48
C ILE A 314 5.18 -1.48 24.74
N ARG A 315 4.73 -0.40 25.40
CA ARG A 315 3.88 -0.41 26.58
C ARG A 315 2.73 0.56 26.39
N TYR A 316 1.50 0.10 26.60
CA TYR A 316 0.30 0.91 26.65
C TYR A 316 0.13 1.46 28.07
N LEU A 317 0.06 2.79 28.20
CA LEU A 317 0.25 3.48 29.47
C LEU A 317 -1.06 3.87 30.15
N SER A 318 -2.18 3.91 29.43
CA SER A 318 -3.49 4.29 29.98
C SER A 318 -4.64 3.63 29.23
N GLU A 319 -5.76 3.44 29.93
CA GLU A 319 -7.07 3.04 29.37
C GLU A 319 -7.91 4.26 28.97
N ASN A 320 -7.53 5.45 29.45
CA ASN A 320 -8.17 6.71 29.09
C ASN A 320 -7.47 7.31 27.87
N GLN A 321 -8.24 7.93 26.99
CA GLN A 321 -7.68 8.63 25.83
C GLN A 321 -6.98 9.94 26.24
N GLN A 322 -7.41 10.54 27.35
CA GLN A 322 -6.87 11.79 27.91
C GLN A 322 -6.65 11.69 29.44
N PRO A 323 -5.75 10.80 29.92
CA PRO A 323 -5.38 10.76 31.34
C PRO A 323 -4.74 12.07 31.78
N GLU A 324 -4.76 12.35 33.08
CA GLU A 324 -4.03 13.49 33.61
C GLU A 324 -2.53 13.36 33.30
N PRO A 325 -1.84 14.43 32.86
CA PRO A 325 -0.43 14.34 32.47
C PRO A 325 0.49 13.71 33.53
N ALA A 326 0.20 13.95 34.82
CA ALA A 326 0.93 13.35 35.93
C ALA A 326 0.77 11.83 36.01
N GLU A 327 -0.41 11.29 35.69
CA GLU A 327 -0.66 9.84 35.66
C GLU A 327 0.15 9.19 34.54
N LEU A 328 0.16 9.82 33.37
CA LEU A 328 0.91 9.36 32.21
C LEU A 328 2.42 9.38 32.46
N LEU A 329 2.95 10.43 33.09
CA LEU A 329 4.34 10.53 33.51
C LEU A 329 4.70 9.43 34.54
N GLY A 330 3.82 9.18 35.51
CA GLY A 330 3.99 8.10 36.48
C GLY A 330 4.02 6.72 35.82
N ALA A 331 3.13 6.48 34.84
CA ALA A 331 3.12 5.24 34.06
C ALA A 331 4.35 5.07 33.15
N LEU A 332 4.87 6.18 32.62
CA LEU A 332 6.07 6.17 31.79
C LEU A 332 7.32 5.80 32.61
N THR A 333 7.47 6.37 33.80
CA THR A 333 8.64 6.20 34.67
C THR A 333 8.62 4.89 35.47
N ASP A 334 7.43 4.39 35.86
CA ASP A 334 7.30 3.08 36.51
C ASP A 334 7.27 1.96 35.47
N GLY A 335 8.36 1.19 35.40
CA GLY A 335 8.50 0.00 34.54
C GLY A 335 7.40 -1.06 34.74
N ARG A 336 6.75 -1.07 35.91
CA ARG A 336 5.71 -2.03 36.29
C ARG A 336 4.30 -1.59 35.85
N ARG A 337 4.14 -0.32 35.48
CA ARG A 337 2.87 0.23 34.98
C ARG A 337 2.76 0.06 33.46
N GLY A 338 1.52 -0.06 33.01
CA GLY A 338 1.15 -0.28 31.61
C GLY A 338 1.01 -1.76 31.24
N SER A 339 0.58 -2.02 30.01
CA SER A 339 0.39 -3.37 29.45
C SER A 339 1.15 -3.54 28.14
N ARG A 340 1.52 -4.79 27.82
CA ARG A 340 2.09 -5.13 26.50
C ARG A 340 1.04 -5.23 25.40
N GLN A 341 -0.23 -5.33 25.80
CA GLN A 341 -1.37 -5.38 24.91
C GLN A 341 -2.16 -4.08 24.99
N PRO A 342 -2.75 -3.64 23.86
CA PRO A 342 -3.70 -2.54 23.85
C PRO A 342 -4.87 -2.87 24.76
N LYS A 343 -5.36 -1.85 25.46
CA LYS A 343 -6.57 -1.96 26.26
C LYS A 343 -7.72 -1.29 25.53
N THR A 344 -8.95 -1.65 25.88
CA THR A 344 -10.13 -0.93 25.43
C THR A 344 -10.01 0.52 25.88
N ILE A 345 -9.97 1.45 24.93
CA ILE A 345 -9.84 2.88 25.22
C ILE A 345 -11.22 3.46 25.50
N HIS A 346 -11.35 4.14 26.63
CA HIS A 346 -12.55 4.91 26.94
C HIS A 346 -12.40 6.34 26.37
N PRO A 347 -13.38 6.83 25.59
CA PRO A 347 -13.40 8.20 25.14
C PRO A 347 -13.45 9.16 26.34
N PRO A 348 -13.02 10.43 26.19
CA PRO A 348 -13.06 11.39 27.28
C PRO A 348 -14.49 11.49 27.82
N VAL A 349 -14.63 11.33 29.15
CA VAL A 349 -15.91 11.60 29.82
C VAL A 349 -16.17 13.10 29.69
N PRO A 350 -17.31 13.55 29.14
CA PRO A 350 -17.60 14.97 29.06
C PRO A 350 -17.58 15.54 30.47
N SER A 351 -16.71 16.53 30.71
CA SER A 351 -16.70 17.28 31.96
C SER A 351 -18.10 17.83 32.16
N ARG A 352 -18.79 17.40 33.21
CA ARG A 352 -20.04 18.03 33.63
C ARG A 352 -19.69 19.47 34.02
N THR A 353 -20.00 20.41 33.15
CA THR A 353 -20.09 21.83 33.47
C THR A 353 -21.16 22.08 34.51
#